data_AF-A0A7V7KBU3-F1
#
_entry.id   AF-A0A7V7KBU3-F1
#
_cell.length_a   1.000
_cell.length_b   1.000
_cell.length_c   1.000
_cell.angle_alpha   90.00
_cell.angle_beta   90.00
_cell.angle_gamma   90.00
#
_symmetry.space_group_name_H-M   'P 1'
#
loop_
_entity.id
_entity.type
_entity.pdbx_description
1 polymer ?
#
loop_
_entity_poly.entity_id
_entity_poly.type
_entity_poly.pdbx_seq_one_letter_code
_entity_poly.pdbx_strand_id
1 'polypeptide(L)'
;MKRPILGRLSAGSGKPARRFVSEALYGIMARQSVRLTEIGRALEETIPLNKTETRLSRNLGRPEPRRRLEAAVLGDGWRRIGKRTLPVLTFPTSPSPKPRRWNAWLALATAAPARSPTATDRAR
;
A
#
# COMPACT_ATOMS: atom_id res chain seq x y z
N MET A 1 22.29 -8.06 -18.78
CA MET A 1 20.99 -7.69 -19.39
C MET A 1 20.08 -7.07 -18.31
N LYS A 2 19.85 -5.74 -18.31
CA LYS A 2 19.00 -5.08 -17.31
C LYS A 2 17.54 -5.45 -17.56
N ARG A 3 16.90 -6.20 -16.66
CA ARG A 3 15.47 -6.53 -16.77
C ARG A 3 14.65 -5.23 -16.72
N PRO A 4 13.61 -5.06 -17.55
CA PRO A 4 12.72 -3.90 -17.47
C PRO A 4 12.12 -3.79 -16.06
N ILE A 5 11.85 -2.57 -15.61
CA ILE A 5 11.42 -2.25 -14.24
C ILE A 5 10.21 -3.09 -13.84
N LEU A 6 9.25 -3.26 -14.76
CA LEU A 6 8.07 -4.11 -14.59
C LEU A 6 8.40 -5.59 -14.35
N GLY A 7 9.43 -6.10 -15.02
CA GLY A 7 9.93 -7.46 -14.86
C GLY A 7 10.68 -7.67 -13.54
N ARG A 8 11.18 -6.60 -12.89
CA ARG A 8 11.75 -6.66 -11.54
C ARG A 8 10.68 -6.54 -10.47
N LEU A 9 9.72 -5.63 -10.65
CA LEU A 9 8.61 -5.39 -9.71
C LEU A 9 7.64 -6.58 -9.61
N SER A 10 7.52 -7.38 -10.66
CA SER A 10 6.63 -8.55 -10.70
C SER A 10 7.36 -9.89 -10.54
N ALA A 11 8.66 -9.88 -10.21
CA ALA A 11 9.45 -11.09 -10.09
C ALA A 11 8.95 -11.96 -8.91
N GLY A 12 8.71 -13.24 -9.19
CA GLY A 12 8.27 -14.24 -8.20
C GLY A 12 6.79 -14.17 -7.78
N SER A 13 6.01 -13.20 -8.26
CA SER A 13 4.57 -13.08 -7.96
C SER A 13 3.74 -14.09 -8.75
N GLY A 14 2.60 -14.52 -8.17
CA GLY A 14 1.64 -15.36 -8.90
C GLY A 14 1.12 -14.67 -10.16
N LYS A 15 0.67 -15.45 -11.15
CA LYS A 15 0.16 -14.95 -12.44
C LYS A 15 -0.87 -13.80 -12.30
N PRO A 16 -1.85 -13.85 -11.36
CA PRO A 16 -2.80 -12.76 -11.16
C PRO A 16 -2.16 -11.46 -10.65
N ALA A 17 -1.19 -11.55 -9.74
CA ALA A 17 -0.53 -10.39 -9.14
C ALA A 17 0.38 -9.68 -10.15
N ARG A 18 1.15 -10.44 -10.94
CA ARG A 18 1.99 -9.88 -12.02
C ARG A 18 1.15 -9.16 -13.08
N ARG A 19 0.03 -9.76 -13.48
CA ARG A 19 -0.93 -9.14 -14.40
C ARG A 19 -1.45 -7.82 -13.82
N PHE A 20 -1.91 -7.84 -12.57
CA PHE A 20 -2.42 -6.66 -11.88
C PHE A 20 -1.40 -5.51 -11.84
N VAL A 21 -0.15 -5.77 -11.44
CA VAL A 21 0.89 -4.73 -11.37
C VAL A 21 1.16 -4.11 -12.74
N SER A 22 1.17 -4.95 -13.78
CA SER A 22 1.38 -4.50 -15.16
C SER A 22 0.24 -3.61 -15.65
N GLU A 23 -1.00 -4.04 -15.44
CA GLU A 23 -2.21 -3.30 -15.80
C GLU A 23 -2.32 -1.97 -15.04
N ALA A 24 -2.05 -2.00 -13.73
CA ALA A 24 -2.12 -0.81 -12.89
C ALA A 24 -1.07 0.22 -13.30
N LEU A 25 0.19 -0.19 -13.50
CA LEU A 25 1.25 0.72 -13.91
C LEU A 25 0.97 1.31 -15.30
N TYR A 26 0.52 0.47 -16.23
CA TYR A 26 0.12 0.92 -17.56
C TYR A 26 -1.01 1.95 -17.48
N GLY A 27 -2.09 1.67 -16.74
CA GLY A 27 -3.21 2.60 -16.62
C GLY A 27 -2.84 3.92 -15.93
N ILE A 28 -1.96 3.88 -14.92
CA ILE A 28 -1.43 5.09 -14.26
C ILE A 28 -0.63 5.92 -15.27
N MET A 29 0.27 5.31 -16.05
CA MET A 29 1.06 6.03 -17.04
C MET A 29 0.19 6.60 -18.18
N ALA A 30 -0.82 5.86 -18.62
CA ALA A 30 -1.68 6.28 -19.72
C ALA A 30 -2.69 7.37 -19.33
N ARG A 31 -3.23 7.32 -18.10
CA ARG A 31 -4.30 8.22 -17.64
C ARG A 31 -3.85 9.26 -16.61
N GLN A 32 -2.61 9.17 -16.13
CA GLN A 32 -2.06 10.01 -15.06
C GLN A 32 -2.98 10.02 -13.82
N SER A 33 -3.60 8.89 -13.53
CA SER A 33 -4.62 8.74 -12.49
C SER A 33 -4.51 7.40 -11.80
N VAL A 34 -4.73 7.40 -10.48
CA VAL A 34 -4.75 6.19 -9.64
C VAL A 34 -6.16 5.61 -9.48
N ARG A 35 -7.18 6.23 -10.09
CA ARG A 35 -8.57 5.75 -10.01
C ARG A 35 -8.71 4.46 -10.83
N LEU A 36 -9.27 3.41 -10.23
CA LEU A 36 -9.45 2.11 -10.89
C LEU A 36 -10.34 2.19 -12.13
N THR A 37 -11.30 3.10 -12.17
CA THR A 37 -12.14 3.37 -13.35
C THR A 37 -11.33 3.93 -14.52
N GLU A 38 -10.38 4.82 -14.25
CA GLU A 38 -9.50 5.38 -15.28
C GLU A 38 -8.52 4.34 -15.79
N ILE A 39 -7.88 3.60 -14.86
CA ILE A 39 -7.01 2.47 -15.20
C ILE A 39 -7.78 1.45 -16.05
N GLY A 40 -9.01 1.09 -15.65
CA GLY A 40 -9.86 0.16 -16.39
C GLY A 40 -10.20 0.64 -17.81
N ARG A 41 -10.47 1.93 -18.00
CA ARG A 41 -10.68 2.53 -19.33
C ARG A 41 -9.45 2.44 -20.22
N ALA A 42 -8.26 2.64 -19.65
CA ALA A 42 -7.00 2.57 -20.39
C ALA A 42 -6.72 1.17 -20.94
N LEU A 43 -7.21 0.12 -20.27
CA LEU A 43 -6.97 -1.27 -20.65
C LEU A 43 -7.80 -1.73 -21.85
N GLU A 44 -8.85 -1.00 -22.21
CA GLU A 44 -9.72 -1.28 -23.38
C GLU A 44 -10.19 -2.74 -23.48
N GLU A 45 -10.48 -3.36 -22.33
CA GLU A 45 -10.95 -4.75 -22.32
C GLU A 45 -12.37 -4.87 -22.90
N THR A 46 -12.64 -5.98 -23.58
CA THR A 46 -13.96 -6.27 -24.17
C THR A 46 -15.07 -6.47 -23.12
N ILE A 47 -14.69 -6.79 -21.87
CA ILE A 47 -15.66 -6.97 -20.78
C ILE A 47 -16.16 -5.63 -20.25
N PRO A 48 -17.36 -5.58 -19.64
CA PRO A 48 -17.88 -4.35 -19.06
C PRO A 48 -16.94 -3.72 -18.02
N LEU A 49 -16.81 -2.40 -18.05
CA LEU A 49 -15.89 -1.64 -17.19
C LEU A 49 -16.08 -1.95 -15.70
N ASN A 50 -17.32 -2.17 -15.24
CA ASN A 50 -17.60 -2.51 -13.84
C ASN A 50 -16.99 -3.86 -13.42
N LYS A 51 -16.87 -4.83 -14.33
CA LYS A 51 -16.23 -6.13 -14.08
C LYS A 51 -14.72 -5.99 -14.01
N THR A 52 -14.13 -5.19 -14.89
CA THR A 52 -12.70 -4.85 -14.86
C THR A 52 -12.36 -4.13 -13.57
N GLU A 53 -13.11 -3.09 -13.20
CA GLU A 53 -12.93 -2.36 -11.94
C GLU A 53 -13.04 -3.30 -10.72
N THR A 54 -14.07 -4.16 -10.69
CA THR A 54 -14.26 -5.14 -9.61
C THR A 54 -13.08 -6.13 -9.52
N ARG A 55 -12.50 -6.54 -10.65
CA ARG A 55 -11.30 -7.39 -10.68
C ARG A 55 -10.08 -6.66 -10.14
N LEU A 56 -9.83 -5.43 -10.61
CA LEU A 56 -8.71 -4.61 -10.17
C LEU A 56 -8.81 -4.32 -8.66
N SER A 57 -10.01 -4.00 -8.17
CA SER A 57 -10.28 -3.77 -6.75
C SER A 57 -10.00 -5.02 -5.90
N ARG A 58 -10.47 -6.19 -6.34
CA ARG A 58 -10.17 -7.46 -5.66
C ARG A 58 -8.67 -7.79 -5.63
N ASN A 59 -7.94 -7.52 -6.70
CA ASN A 59 -6.49 -7.72 -6.74
C ASN A 59 -5.75 -6.71 -5.86
N LEU A 60 -6.20 -5.46 -5.82
CA LEU A 60 -5.65 -4.41 -4.97
C LEU A 60 -5.86 -4.70 -3.47
N GLY A 61 -7.00 -5.29 -3.11
CA GLY A 61 -7.30 -5.71 -1.73
C GLY A 61 -6.44 -6.87 -1.22
N ARG A 62 -5.66 -7.53 -2.08
CA ARG A 62 -4.75 -8.60 -1.66
C ARG A 62 -3.47 -7.99 -1.06
N PRO A 63 -2.97 -8.52 0.08
CA PRO A 63 -1.75 -8.00 0.69
C PRO A 63 -0.48 -8.38 -0.10
N GLU A 64 -0.53 -9.45 -0.90
CA GLU A 64 0.63 -10.00 -1.60
C GLU A 64 1.22 -9.05 -2.66
N PRO A 65 0.44 -8.47 -3.59
CA PRO A 65 0.95 -7.46 -4.52
C PRO A 65 1.62 -6.27 -3.81
N ARG A 66 0.99 -5.74 -2.76
CA ARG A 66 1.53 -4.61 -1.97
C ARG A 66 2.90 -4.94 -1.38
N ARG A 67 2.98 -6.03 -0.59
CA ARG A 67 4.21 -6.42 0.10
C ARG A 67 5.37 -6.66 -0.86
N ARG A 68 5.09 -7.28 -2.01
CA ARG A 68 6.12 -7.55 -3.02
C ARG A 68 6.57 -6.29 -3.73
N LEU A 69 5.64 -5.39 -4.06
CA LEU A 69 5.98 -4.12 -4.67
C LEU A 69 6.84 -3.27 -3.73
N GLU A 70 6.48 -3.21 -2.44
CA GLU A 70 7.28 -2.55 -1.41
C GLU A 70 8.68 -3.17 -1.31
N ALA A 71 8.78 -4.50 -1.20
CA ALA A 71 10.06 -5.19 -1.13
C ALA A 71 10.93 -4.94 -2.38
N ALA A 72 10.33 -4.95 -3.57
CA ALA A 72 11.06 -4.71 -4.82
C ALA A 72 11.55 -3.26 -4.92
N VAL A 73 10.70 -2.28 -4.56
CA VAL A 73 11.08 -0.85 -4.54
C VAL A 73 12.14 -0.58 -3.48
N LEU A 74 12.02 -1.16 -2.29
CA LEU A 74 13.03 -1.05 -1.23
C LEU A 74 14.34 -1.70 -1.65
N GLY A 75 14.31 -2.86 -2.30
CA GLY A 75 15.50 -3.52 -2.83
C GLY A 75 16.22 -2.69 -3.90
N ASP A 76 15.47 -2.06 -4.81
CA ASP A 76 16.02 -1.16 -5.83
C ASP A 76 16.50 0.19 -5.21
N GLY A 77 15.78 0.69 -4.21
CA GLY A 77 16.02 1.98 -3.55
C GLY A 77 17.17 1.97 -2.54
N TRP A 78 17.35 0.87 -1.80
CA TRP A 78 18.40 0.71 -0.78
C TRP A 78 19.80 1.03 -1.33
N ARG A 79 20.07 0.63 -2.58
CA ARG A 79 21.35 0.89 -3.26
C ARG A 79 21.66 2.38 -3.45
N ARG A 80 20.66 3.24 -3.32
CA ARG A 80 20.78 4.70 -3.49
C ARG A 80 20.85 5.45 -2.16
N ILE A 81 20.69 4.75 -1.03
CA ILE A 81 20.76 5.33 0.31
C ILE A 81 22.22 5.23 0.80
N GLY A 82 22.85 6.38 1.07
CA GLY A 82 24.19 6.48 1.60
C GLY A 82 24.23 7.31 2.89
N LYS A 83 25.43 7.50 3.46
CA LYS A 83 25.62 8.25 4.73
C LYS A 83 25.13 9.71 4.68
N ARG A 84 24.90 10.26 3.48
CA ARG A 84 24.41 11.63 3.24
C ARG A 84 22.96 11.69 2.75
N THR A 85 22.23 10.58 2.82
CA THR A 85 20.81 10.55 2.45
C THR A 85 19.98 10.90 3.68
N LEU A 86 19.12 11.91 3.56
CA LEU A 86 18.16 12.31 4.60
C LEU A 86 16.86 11.52 4.40
N PRO A 87 16.51 10.59 5.31
CA PRO A 87 15.25 9.87 5.25
C PRO A 87 14.11 10.80 5.71
N VAL A 88 13.12 11.01 4.86
CA VAL A 88 11.88 11.71 5.24
C VAL A 88 10.85 10.66 5.62
N LEU A 89 10.43 10.65 6.89
CA LEU A 89 9.38 9.78 7.37
C LEU A 89 8.05 10.54 7.35
N THR A 90 7.15 10.14 6.45
CA THR A 90 5.78 10.65 6.42
C THR A 90 4.86 9.61 7.03
N PHE A 91 4.06 10.00 8.02
CA PHE A 91 2.97 9.20 8.54
C PHE A 91 1.70 9.56 7.75
N PRO A 92 1.20 8.69 6.85
CA PRO A 92 -0.08 8.96 6.22
C PRO A 92 -1.18 8.85 7.27
N THR A 93 -1.88 9.95 7.53
CA THR A 93 -3.16 9.91 8.25
C THR A 93 -4.13 9.06 7.43
N SER A 94 -4.42 7.85 7.90
CA SER A 94 -5.52 7.07 7.34
C SER A 94 -6.82 7.81 7.63
N PRO A 95 -7.67 8.09 6.62
CA PRO A 95 -9.03 8.50 6.91
C PRO A 95 -9.72 7.37 7.68
N SER A 96 -10.54 7.78 8.63
CA SER A 96 -10.98 7.07 9.82
C SER A 96 -11.60 5.69 9.54
N PRO A 97 -11.50 4.73 10.48
CA PRO A 97 -12.26 3.50 10.39
C PRO A 97 -13.76 3.80 10.44
N LYS A 98 -14.55 3.10 9.61
CA LYS A 98 -16.03 3.19 9.57
C LYS A 98 -16.63 3.13 10.99
N PRO A 99 -17.74 3.84 11.28
CA PRO A 99 -18.31 4.01 12.63
C PRO A 99 -18.54 2.70 13.40
N ARG A 100 -18.82 1.59 12.71
CA ARG A 100 -18.98 0.26 13.34
C ARG A 100 -17.72 -0.27 14.05
N ARG A 101 -16.54 0.25 13.72
CA ARG A 101 -15.27 -0.12 14.37
C ARG A 101 -14.85 0.86 15.46
N TRP A 102 -15.52 2.02 15.59
CA TRP A 102 -15.26 2.96 16.68
C TRP A 102 -15.55 2.34 18.04
N ASN A 103 -16.67 1.61 18.18
CA ASN A 103 -17.01 0.96 19.44
C ASN A 103 -15.98 -0.12 19.82
N ALA A 104 -15.42 -0.84 18.84
CA ALA A 104 -14.38 -1.83 19.08
C ALA A 104 -13.04 -1.20 19.44
N TRP A 105 -12.68 -0.07 18.83
CA TRP A 105 -11.46 0.68 19.15
C TRP A 105 -11.56 1.41 20.48
N LEU A 106 -12.71 2.00 20.79
CA LEU A 106 -13.02 2.62 22.09
C LEU A 106 -12.95 1.56 23.20
N ALA A 107 -13.55 0.38 23.01
CA ALA A 107 -13.48 -0.72 23.97
C ALA A 107 -12.03 -1.20 24.22
N LEU A 108 -11.18 -1.21 23.19
CA LEU A 108 -9.76 -1.54 23.32
C LEU A 108 -8.96 -0.41 24.00
N ALA A 109 -9.33 0.85 23.76
CA ALA A 109 -8.69 2.02 24.37
C ALA A 109 -9.07 2.20 25.85
N THR A 110 -10.30 1.85 26.25
CA THR A 110 -10.74 1.84 27.66
C THR A 110 -10.28 0.61 28.43
N ALA A 111 -9.92 -0.49 27.75
CA ALA A 111 -9.37 -1.69 28.37
C ALA A 111 -7.85 -1.62 28.66
N ALA A 112 -7.16 -0.56 28.23
CA ALA A 112 -5.77 -0.34 28.62
C ALA A 112 -5.72 0.16 30.08
N PRO A 113 -5.07 -0.55 31.02
CA PRO A 113 -4.95 -0.06 32.38
C PRO A 113 -4.16 1.24 32.37
N ALA A 114 -4.78 2.30 32.91
CA ALA A 114 -4.11 3.56 33.18
C ALA A 114 -2.87 3.29 34.03
N ARG A 115 -1.67 3.31 33.41
CA ARG A 115 -0.44 3.45 34.18
C ARG A 115 -0.47 4.85 34.79
N SER A 116 -0.48 4.87 36.11
CA SER A 116 -0.39 6.03 36.98
C SER A 116 0.81 6.92 36.61
N PRO A 117 0.68 8.25 36.76
CA PRO A 117 1.79 9.17 36.56
C PRO A 117 2.85 8.99 37.65
N THR A 118 4.09 8.89 37.23
CA THR A 118 5.28 9.00 38.08
C THR A 118 5.34 10.38 38.74
N ALA A 119 5.20 10.43 40.06
CA ALA A 119 5.73 11.49 40.91
C ALA A 119 6.86 10.85 41.73
N THR A 120 8.12 11.11 41.40
CA THR A 120 8.94 12.10 42.13
C THR A 120 8.62 12.12 43.62
N ASP A 121 9.29 11.28 44.38
CA ASP A 121 9.67 11.61 45.76
C ASP A 121 11.05 11.01 46.08
N ARG A 122 12.09 11.75 45.69
CA ARG A 122 13.36 11.77 46.43
C ARG A 122 13.17 12.79 47.54
N ALA A 123 12.86 12.37 48.76
CA ALA A 123 13.17 13.10 49.99
C ALA A 123 12.85 12.29 51.26
N ARG A 124 13.70 11.31 51.60
CA ARG A 124 14.33 11.13 52.93
C ARG A 124 14.97 9.75 53.06
#